data_AF-A0A8S8YEQ0-F1
#
_entry.id   AF-A0A8S8YEQ0-F1
#
_cell.length_a   1.000
_cell.length_b   1.000
_cell.length_c   1.000
_cell.angle_alpha   90.00
_cell.angle_beta   90.00
_cell.angle_gamma   90.00
#
_symmetry.space_group_name_H-M   'P 1'
#
loop_
_entity.id
_entity.type
_entity.pdbx_description
1 polymer ?
#
loop_
_entity_poly.entity_id
_entity_poly.type
_entity_poly.pdbx_seq_one_letter_code
_entity_poly.pdbx_strand_id
1 'polypeptide(L)'
;MTQLNLHDGRNILVDDANKYNTMDTLVLDVESQKIEGHHKFEAGANCYLIGGSHTGGTATMNEYLVKRSSKDNEVLFEDFGTIVDHVFVIGDANLPLDEVNA
;
A
#
# COMPACT_ATOMS: atom_id res chain seq x y z
N MET A 1 4.66 20.45 -10.30
CA MET A 1 3.34 19.82 -10.43
C MET A 1 3.51 18.39 -10.92
N THR A 2 2.85 17.45 -10.25
CA THR A 2 2.85 16.00 -10.52
C THR A 2 1.43 15.46 -10.45
N GLN A 3 1.14 14.41 -11.22
CA GLN A 3 -0.13 13.70 -11.18
C GLN A 3 0.00 12.43 -10.35
N LEU A 4 -0.88 12.26 -9.37
CA LEU A 4 -1.00 11.03 -8.59
C LEU A 4 -2.17 10.23 -9.15
N ASN A 5 -1.89 9.04 -9.68
CA ASN A 5 -2.91 8.09 -10.09
C ASN A 5 -3.09 7.08 -8.97
N LEU A 6 -4.31 6.99 -8.43
CA LEU A 6 -4.64 6.09 -7.34
C LEU A 6 -5.20 4.77 -7.87
N HIS A 7 -5.08 3.72 -7.05
CA HIS A 7 -5.50 2.35 -7.41
C HIS A 7 -7.00 2.23 -7.74
N ASP A 8 -7.84 3.15 -7.23
CA ASP A 8 -9.28 3.20 -7.48
C ASP A 8 -9.66 4.02 -8.74
N GLY A 9 -8.67 4.48 -9.51
CA GLY A 9 -8.85 5.22 -10.76
C GLY A 9 -8.94 6.74 -10.58
N ARG A 10 -8.81 7.27 -9.36
CA ARG A 10 -8.76 8.73 -9.13
C ARG A 10 -7.44 9.33 -9.61
N ASN A 11 -7.49 10.59 -9.99
CA ASN A 11 -6.33 11.40 -10.35
C ASN A 11 -6.29 12.68 -9.51
N ILE A 12 -5.18 12.94 -8.83
CA ILE A 12 -4.97 14.13 -8.00
C ILE A 12 -3.75 14.90 -8.51
N LEU A 13 -3.90 16.19 -8.76
CA LEU A 13 -2.79 17.08 -9.08
C LEU A 13 -2.17 17.64 -7.79
N VAL A 14 -0.85 17.58 -7.68
CA VAL A 14 -0.09 18.16 -6.58
C VAL A 14 1.01 19.06 -7.11
N ASP A 15 1.26 20.19 -6.45
CA ASP A 15 2.29 21.14 -6.90
C ASP A 15 3.70 20.63 -6.65
N ASP A 16 3.93 20.02 -5.49
CA ASP A 16 5.22 19.44 -5.09
C ASP A 16 5.38 18.03 -5.65
N ALA A 17 6.38 17.86 -6.52
CA ALA A 17 6.64 16.62 -7.22
C ALA A 17 7.22 15.51 -6.32
N ASN A 18 7.83 15.85 -5.19
CA ASN A 18 8.54 14.90 -4.33
C ASN A 18 7.80 14.60 -3.02
N LYS A 19 6.55 15.05 -2.90
CA LYS A 19 5.79 14.91 -1.66
C LYS A 19 5.35 13.48 -1.38
N TYR A 20 5.01 12.72 -2.41
CA TYR A 20 4.48 11.35 -2.31
C TYR A 20 5.15 10.45 -3.35
N ASN A 21 5.35 9.18 -3.02
CA ASN A 21 5.97 8.21 -3.91
C ASN A 21 4.97 7.15 -4.37
N THR A 22 5.29 6.44 -5.45
CA THR A 22 4.55 5.24 -5.86
C THR A 22 4.56 4.21 -4.72
N MET A 23 3.45 3.48 -4.56
CA MET A 23 3.20 2.47 -3.51
C MET A 23 2.86 3.05 -2.13
N ASP A 24 3.06 4.35 -1.91
CA ASP A 24 2.54 5.00 -0.71
C ASP A 24 1.00 5.03 -0.73
N THR A 25 0.40 5.01 0.46
CA THR A 25 -1.04 5.12 0.64
C THR A 25 -1.39 6.54 1.11
N LEU A 26 -2.41 7.13 0.48
CA LEU A 26 -2.97 8.42 0.89
C LEU A 26 -4.31 8.21 1.57
N VAL A 27 -4.49 8.85 2.73
CA VAL A 27 -5.79 8.92 3.41
C VAL A 27 -6.51 10.14 2.88
N LEU A 28 -7.70 9.91 2.29
CA LEU A 28 -8.53 10.95 1.72
C LEU A 28 -9.78 11.15 2.56
N ASP A 29 -10.13 12.41 2.78
CA ASP A 29 -11.47 12.75 3.23
C ASP A 29 -12.50 12.35 2.17
N VAL A 30 -13.57 11.65 2.58
CA VAL A 30 -14.55 11.08 1.66
C VAL A 30 -15.36 12.16 0.97
N GLU A 31 -15.69 13.25 1.67
CA GLU A 31 -16.53 14.32 1.11
C GLU A 31 -15.71 15.30 0.26
N SER A 32 -14.65 15.87 0.83
CA SER A 32 -13.85 16.92 0.20
C SER A 32 -12.73 16.41 -0.69
N GLN A 33 -12.42 15.11 -0.65
CA GLN A 33 -11.34 14.47 -1.41
C GLN A 33 -9.95 15.04 -1.10
N LYS A 34 -9.81 15.73 0.04
CA LYS A 34 -8.53 16.27 0.49
C LYS A 34 -7.69 15.16 1.10
N ILE A 35 -6.38 15.23 0.86
CA ILE A 35 -5.40 14.33 1.48
C ILE A 35 -5.23 14.74 2.95
N GLU A 36 -5.67 13.88 3.86
CA GLU A 36 -5.57 14.07 5.32
C GLU A 36 -4.36 13.33 5.92
N GLY A 37 -3.91 12.26 5.27
CA GLY A 37 -2.84 11.42 5.77
C GLY A 37 -2.04 10.76 4.66
N HIS A 38 -0.88 10.24 5.04
CA HIS A 38 0.09 9.60 4.15
C HIS A 38 0.82 8.50 4.92
N HIS A 39 0.73 7.27 4.41
CA HIS A 39 1.48 6.13 4.90
C HIS A 39 2.53 5.74 3.87
N LYS A 40 3.78 5.70 4.31
CA LYS A 40 4.92 5.40 3.44
C LYS A 40 5.06 3.90 3.24
N PHE A 41 5.46 3.54 2.02
CA PHE A 41 5.88 2.19 1.68
C PHE A 41 7.33 1.96 2.12
N GLU A 42 7.52 1.59 3.39
CA GLU A 42 8.85 1.35 3.97
C GLU A 42 8.85 0.19 4.98
N ALA A 43 10.02 -0.31 5.32
CA ALA A 43 10.18 -1.36 6.33
C ALA A 43 9.55 -0.92 7.66
N GLY A 44 8.83 -1.82 8.31
CA GLY A 44 8.02 -1.56 9.50
C GLY A 44 6.58 -1.11 9.21
N ALA A 45 6.22 -0.83 7.95
CA ALA A 45 4.85 -0.47 7.60
C ALA A 45 3.90 -1.66 7.75
N ASN A 46 2.75 -1.43 8.40
CA ASN A 46 1.66 -2.40 8.45
C ASN A 46 0.92 -2.43 7.12
N CYS A 47 0.80 -3.63 6.55
CA CYS A 47 0.31 -3.85 5.20
C CYS A 47 -0.86 -4.84 5.21
N TYR A 48 -1.87 -4.55 4.40
CA TYR A 48 -2.95 -5.47 4.05
C TYR A 48 -2.63 -6.18 2.74
N LEU A 49 -2.93 -7.48 2.69
CA LEU A 49 -2.63 -8.33 1.55
C LEU A 49 -3.87 -8.44 0.66
N ILE A 50 -3.78 -7.90 -0.55
CA ILE A 50 -4.89 -7.80 -1.50
C ILE A 50 -4.89 -8.91 -2.57
N GLY A 51 -3.88 -9.78 -2.58
CA GLY A 51 -3.74 -10.86 -3.56
C GLY A 51 -2.86 -12.00 -3.07
N GLY A 52 -2.86 -13.10 -3.83
CA GLY A 52 -2.08 -14.30 -3.55
C GLY A 52 -2.69 -15.19 -2.46
N SER A 53 -1.88 -16.12 -1.94
CA SER A 53 -2.32 -17.11 -0.93
C SER A 53 -2.59 -16.52 0.45
N HIS A 54 -2.11 -15.31 0.72
CA HIS A 54 -2.22 -14.64 2.02
C HIS A 54 -3.24 -13.49 1.99
N THR A 55 -4.08 -13.40 0.95
CA THR A 55 -5.10 -12.36 0.79
C THR A 55 -6.01 -12.28 2.02
N GLY A 56 -6.36 -11.06 2.44
CA GLY A 56 -7.23 -10.82 3.60
C GLY A 56 -6.49 -10.68 4.92
N GLY A 57 -5.21 -11.06 4.97
CA GLY A 57 -4.36 -10.89 6.14
C GLY A 57 -3.71 -9.51 6.23
N THR A 58 -3.22 -9.18 7.42
CA THR A 58 -2.31 -8.05 7.66
C THR A 58 -0.95 -8.55 8.13
N ALA A 59 0.12 -7.90 7.69
CA ALA A 59 1.47 -8.22 8.11
C ALA A 59 2.38 -6.98 8.08
N THR A 60 3.40 -6.96 8.94
CA THR A 60 4.40 -5.89 8.98
C THR A 60 5.50 -6.16 7.96
N MET A 61 5.72 -5.20 7.06
CA MET A 61 6.77 -5.29 6.04
C MET A 61 8.16 -5.34 6.69
N ASN A 62 8.98 -6.32 6.30
CA ASN A 62 10.39 -6.39 6.72
C ASN A 62 11.30 -5.71 5.70
N GLU A 63 11.17 -6.06 4.42
CA GLU A 63 12.06 -5.57 3.36
C GLU A 63 11.35 -5.49 2.00
N TYR A 64 11.70 -4.48 1.20
CA TYR A 64 11.31 -4.37 -0.19
C TYR A 64 12.50 -4.69 -1.12
N LEU A 65 12.37 -5.75 -1.91
CA LEU A 65 13.40 -6.26 -2.80
C LEU A 65 13.12 -5.87 -4.25
N VAL A 66 13.89 -4.90 -4.74
CA VAL A 66 13.85 -4.49 -6.15
C VAL A 66 14.75 -5.39 -7.00
N LYS A 67 14.13 -6.13 -7.92
CA LYS A 67 14.84 -7.01 -8.84
C LYS A 67 15.17 -6.24 -10.12
N ARG A 68 16.43 -6.25 -10.53
CA ARG A 68 16.87 -5.66 -11.81
C ARG A 68 16.59 -6.62 -12.98
N SER A 69 15.33 -7.02 -13.15
CA SER A 69 14.87 -7.95 -14.19
C SER A 69 13.40 -7.72 -14.52
N SER A 70 12.82 -8.51 -15.43
CA SER A 70 11.37 -8.48 -15.72
C SER A 70 10.51 -9.22 -14.68
N LYS A 71 11.13 -9.85 -13.68
CA LYS A 71 10.38 -10.45 -12.57
C LYS A 71 9.86 -9.36 -11.65
N ASP A 72 8.70 -9.60 -11.08
CA ASP A 72 8.09 -8.69 -10.11
C ASP A 72 9.02 -8.43 -8.92
N ASN A 73 8.96 -7.19 -8.43
CA ASN A 73 9.57 -6.84 -7.17
C ASN A 73 8.79 -7.51 -6.03
N GLU A 74 9.50 -7.85 -4.96
CA GLU A 74 8.93 -8.62 -3.86
C GLU A 74 9.00 -7.84 -2.56
N VAL A 75 8.05 -8.12 -1.69
CA VAL A 75 8.01 -7.65 -0.31
C VAL A 75 8.15 -8.87 0.58
N LEU A 76 9.11 -8.80 1.49
CA LEU A 76 9.32 -9.83 2.50
C LEU A 76 8.65 -9.42 3.80
N PHE A 77 7.97 -10.39 4.40
CA PHE A 77 7.41 -10.34 5.74
C PHE A 77 8.21 -11.31 6.62
N GLU A 78 7.75 -11.58 7.84
CA GLU A 78 8.45 -12.47 8.78
C GLU A 78 8.54 -13.90 8.26
N ASP A 79 7.40 -14.49 7.86
CA ASP A 79 7.32 -15.90 7.50
C ASP A 79 7.19 -16.18 5.99
N PHE A 80 6.89 -15.14 5.19
CA PHE A 80 6.60 -15.30 3.77
C PHE A 80 6.99 -14.07 2.96
N GLY A 81 6.95 -14.19 1.64
CA GLY A 81 7.10 -13.08 0.71
C GLY A 81 6.02 -13.12 -0.36
N THR A 82 5.66 -11.95 -0.89
CA THR A 82 4.73 -11.83 -2.02
C THR A 82 5.22 -10.75 -2.99
N ILE A 83 4.65 -10.71 -4.19
CA ILE A 83 4.91 -9.62 -5.13
C ILE A 83 4.36 -8.30 -4.59
N VAL A 84 5.01 -7.20 -4.94
CA VAL A 84 4.67 -5.86 -4.45
C VAL A 84 3.23 -5.44 -4.75
N ASP A 85 2.69 -5.88 -5.89
CA ASP A 85 1.32 -5.58 -6.32
C ASP A 85 0.25 -6.18 -5.39
N HIS A 86 0.62 -7.09 -4.49
CA HIS A 86 -0.29 -7.71 -3.53
C HIS A 86 -0.27 -7.01 -2.16
N VAL A 87 0.53 -5.96 -2.00
CA VAL A 87 0.77 -5.29 -0.73
C VAL A 87 0.17 -3.89 -0.74
N PHE A 88 -0.69 -3.60 0.24
CA PHE A 88 -1.31 -2.30 0.41
C PHE A 88 -1.02 -1.76 1.81
N VAL A 89 -0.37 -0.61 1.94
CA VAL A 89 -0.02 -0.04 3.26
C VAL A 89 -1.26 0.56 3.90
N ILE A 90 -1.55 0.19 5.15
CA ILE A 90 -2.75 0.65 5.88
C ILE A 90 -2.43 1.50 7.11
N GLY A 91 -1.14 1.67 7.45
CA GLY A 91 -0.73 2.36 8.67
C GLY A 91 -1.28 1.69 9.93
N ASP A 92 -1.63 2.49 10.94
CA ASP A 92 -2.16 1.99 12.22
C ASP A 92 -3.69 1.77 12.18
N ALA A 93 -4.29 1.72 10.98
CA ALA A 93 -5.72 1.52 10.85
C ALA A 93 -6.12 0.12 11.33
N ASN A 94 -6.98 0.07 12.36
CA ASN A 94 -7.58 -1.18 12.80
C ASN A 94 -8.73 -1.53 11.85
N LEU A 95 -8.46 -2.43 10.90
CA LEU A 95 -9.48 -2.92 9.97
C LEU A 95 -10.36 -3.94 10.68
N PRO A 96 -11.69 -3.91 10.49
CA PRO A 96 -12.55 -5.01 10.90
C PRO A 96 -12.26 -6.21 9.99
N LEU A 97 -11.32 -7.07 10.41
CA LEU A 97 -10.88 -8.25 9.67
C LEU A 97 -11.75 -9.48 9.93
N ASP A 98 -12.89 -9.34 10.60
CA ASP A 98 -13.74 -10.46 10.97
C ASP A 98 -14.17 -11.22 9.70
N GLU A 99 -13.68 -12.45 9.56
CA GLU A 99 -14.11 -13.38 8.53
C GLU A 99 -15.62 -13.60 8.67
N VAL A 100 -16.36 -13.35 7.60
CA VAL A 100 -17.73 -13.84 7.47
C VAL A 100 -17.63 -15.35 7.34
N ASN A 101 -17.64 -16.07 8.47
CA ASN A 101 -17.83 -17.52 8.50
C ASN A 101 -19.23 -17.79 7.93
N ALA A 102 -19.28 -18.21 6.65
CA ALA A 102 -20.48 -18.69 5.98
C ALA A 102 -20.76 -20.16 6.32
#